data_AF-A0A8K0QYF5-F1
#
_entry.id   AF-A0A8K0QYF5-F1
#
_cell.length_a   1.000
_cell.length_b   1.000
_cell.length_c   1.000
_cell.angle_alpha   90.00
_cell.angle_beta   90.00
_cell.angle_gamma   90.00
#
_symmetry.space_group_name_H-M   'P 1'
#
loop_
_entity.id
_entity.type
_entity.pdbx_description
1 polymer ?
#
loop_
_entity_poly.entity_id
_entity_poly.type
_entity_poly.pdbx_seq_one_letter_code
_entity_poly.pdbx_strand_id
1 'polypeptide(L)'
;MSIWAVLVGHYRHILPTKAIIAGPFLAVLGGECVLQSTIFTLTSALANDYVDRAKYFSYISSTSYVVSFLGPTLASFTMSRYLWLPFYINIVLLACAVPIVRLLPGFRDAPVRTIVSAESSNEANGEAGPLLRESEDDERHYINAFETRPSIIRRMRRTMNKMAGLVIGRPNFQILLSSFFLTALASSDTKLLVQYISKRYEWTFAQAGYMLSAKAIVNFTLLAIVVPRIVKSSVSSKAVHGSEIRLNYLGAQISILVSVIGVLCVAVAFKFWMLLLALMIYALGSALPVFTMSLVKSPLIALTNSDIQDFSIVMLTKTLGSLVGAPLMTVLWVHAIQLGGVGLGLPYFISGSIYLMAIFVVARLKI
;
A
#
# COMPACT_ATOMS: atom_id res chain seq x y z
N MET A 1 2.60 -0.72 -19.47
CA MET A 1 3.93 -0.45 -18.86
C MET A 1 5.05 -1.29 -19.45
N SER A 2 5.07 -2.61 -19.25
CA SER A 2 6.21 -3.46 -19.69
C SER A 2 6.46 -3.42 -21.20
N ILE A 3 5.40 -3.42 -22.02
CA ILE A 3 5.51 -3.28 -23.48
C ILE A 3 6.19 -1.96 -23.86
N TRP A 4 5.79 -0.85 -23.22
CA TRP A 4 6.40 0.46 -23.46
C TRP A 4 7.89 0.50 -23.08
N ALA A 5 8.25 -0.11 -21.95
CA ALA A 5 9.64 -0.22 -21.52
C ALA A 5 10.50 -1.01 -22.53
N VAL A 6 9.96 -2.11 -23.09
CA VAL A 6 10.63 -2.89 -24.14
C VAL A 6 10.77 -2.07 -25.43
N LEU A 7 9.72 -1.36 -25.85
CA LEU A 7 9.74 -0.53 -27.07
C LEU A 7 10.79 0.59 -26.99
N VAL A 8 10.77 1.40 -25.92
CA VAL A 8 11.78 2.45 -25.69
C VAL A 8 13.19 1.84 -25.59
N GLY A 9 13.27 0.64 -25.03
CA GLY A 9 14.48 -0.13 -24.84
C GLY A 9 15.15 -0.65 -26.10
N HIS A 10 14.35 -1.11 -27.07
CA HIS A 10 14.81 -1.69 -28.33
C HIS A 10 15.07 -0.61 -29.39
N TYR A 11 14.19 0.40 -29.46
CA TYR A 11 14.27 1.50 -30.42
C TYR A 11 15.00 2.72 -29.86
N ARG A 12 16.14 2.54 -29.18
CA ARG A 12 16.92 3.66 -28.60
C ARG A 12 17.43 4.67 -29.64
N HIS A 13 17.50 4.24 -30.90
CA HIS A 13 17.91 5.05 -32.04
C HIS A 13 16.77 5.98 -32.54
N ILE A 14 15.51 5.68 -32.21
CA ILE A 14 14.33 6.46 -32.62
C ILE A 14 13.73 7.21 -31.41
N LEU A 15 13.70 6.56 -30.25
CA LEU A 15 13.11 7.08 -29.03
C LEU A 15 14.19 7.40 -27.99
N PRO A 16 14.28 8.65 -27.49
CA PRO A 16 15.20 8.97 -26.42
C PRO A 16 14.82 8.20 -25.15
N THR A 17 15.78 7.87 -24.30
CA THR A 17 15.55 7.17 -23.02
C THR A 17 14.57 7.91 -22.10
N LYS A 18 14.45 9.24 -22.25
CA LYS A 18 13.46 10.09 -21.57
C LYS A 18 12.00 9.72 -21.93
N ALA A 19 11.76 9.06 -23.05
CA ALA A 19 10.43 8.59 -23.46
C ALA A 19 9.81 7.58 -22.47
N ILE A 20 10.61 6.99 -21.57
CA ILE A 20 10.11 6.10 -20.52
C ILE A 20 9.14 6.81 -19.56
N ILE A 21 9.21 8.15 -19.46
CA ILE A 21 8.33 8.99 -18.64
C ILE A 21 6.87 8.94 -19.14
N ALA A 22 6.63 8.59 -20.40
CA ALA A 22 5.28 8.38 -20.93
C ALA A 22 4.59 7.13 -20.33
N GLY A 23 5.36 6.20 -19.75
CA GLY A 23 4.86 4.96 -19.16
C GLY A 23 3.70 5.20 -18.17
N PRO A 24 3.92 5.93 -17.05
CA PRO A 24 2.89 6.33 -16.09
C PRO A 24 1.58 6.82 -16.70
N PHE A 25 1.62 7.62 -17.77
CA PHE A 25 0.43 8.16 -18.42
C PHE A 25 -0.38 7.09 -19.17
N LEU A 26 0.26 6.02 -19.64
CA LEU A 26 -0.42 4.88 -20.24
C LEU A 26 -1.21 4.04 -19.22
N ALA A 27 -0.94 4.19 -17.91
CA ALA A 27 -1.72 3.49 -16.87
C ALA A 27 -3.15 4.04 -16.71
N VAL A 28 -3.49 5.15 -17.37
CA VAL A 28 -4.87 5.67 -17.43
C VAL A 28 -5.84 4.65 -18.05
N LEU A 29 -5.35 3.80 -18.96
CA LEU A 29 -6.13 2.75 -19.60
C LEU A 29 -6.41 1.53 -18.69
N GLY A 30 -5.85 1.52 -17.49
CA GLY A 30 -5.87 0.38 -16.58
C GLY A 30 -4.48 0.08 -16.04
N GLY A 31 -4.42 -0.29 -14.77
CA GLY A 31 -3.16 -0.58 -14.06
C GLY A 31 -3.37 -1.58 -12.94
N GLU A 32 -2.39 -1.67 -12.05
CA GLU A 32 -2.39 -2.60 -10.91
C GLU A 32 -3.65 -2.48 -10.05
N CYS A 33 -4.09 -1.25 -9.74
CA CYS A 33 -5.29 -1.03 -8.94
C CYS A 33 -6.56 -1.59 -9.62
N VAL A 34 -6.68 -1.45 -10.94
CA VAL A 34 -7.84 -1.94 -11.69
C VAL A 34 -7.83 -3.47 -11.73
N LEU A 35 -6.66 -4.07 -11.97
CA LEU A 35 -6.50 -5.52 -11.95
C LEU A 35 -6.83 -6.10 -10.56
N GLN A 36 -6.30 -5.49 -9.50
CA GLN A 36 -6.54 -5.92 -8.12
C GLN A 36 -8.02 -5.79 -7.74
N SER A 37 -8.65 -4.65 -8.05
CA SER A 37 -10.09 -4.47 -7.83
C SER A 37 -10.91 -5.52 -8.58
N THR A 38 -10.56 -5.81 -9.84
CA THR A 38 -11.26 -6.81 -10.66
C THR A 38 -11.14 -8.21 -10.05
N ILE A 39 -9.96 -8.60 -9.55
CA ILE A 39 -9.76 -9.89 -8.88
C ILE A 39 -10.64 -9.99 -7.63
N PHE A 40 -10.67 -8.96 -6.79
CA PHE A 40 -11.49 -8.98 -5.57
C PHE A 40 -12.99 -8.97 -5.88
N THR A 41 -13.43 -8.18 -6.86
CA THR A 41 -14.84 -8.17 -7.30
C THR A 41 -15.25 -9.51 -7.89
N LEU A 42 -14.43 -10.10 -8.76
CA LEU A 42 -14.71 -11.41 -9.36
C LEU A 42 -14.78 -12.52 -8.29
N THR A 43 -13.86 -12.49 -7.34
CA THR A 43 -13.87 -13.44 -6.22
C THR A 43 -15.11 -13.27 -5.34
N SER A 44 -15.51 -12.02 -5.09
CA SER A 44 -16.74 -11.71 -4.36
C SER A 44 -17.99 -12.23 -5.08
N ALA A 45 -18.04 -12.07 -6.41
CA ALA A 45 -19.18 -12.48 -7.21
C ALA A 45 -19.33 -14.00 -7.31
N LEU A 46 -18.22 -14.75 -7.22
CA LEU A 46 -18.20 -16.21 -7.29
C LEU A 46 -18.37 -16.90 -5.93
N ALA A 47 -18.14 -16.17 -4.84
CA ALA A 47 -18.32 -16.71 -3.50
C ALA A 47 -19.78 -16.58 -3.07
N ASN A 48 -20.51 -17.71 -3.03
CA ASN A 48 -21.92 -17.73 -2.64
C ASN A 48 -22.14 -17.52 -1.14
N ASP A 49 -21.19 -17.93 -0.29
CA ASP A 49 -21.27 -17.84 1.17
C ASP A 49 -20.21 -16.87 1.75
N TYR A 50 -20.56 -16.17 2.82
CA TYR A 50 -19.70 -15.22 3.52
C TYR A 50 -18.43 -15.87 4.06
N VAL A 51 -18.57 -17.09 4.60
CA VAL A 51 -17.44 -17.85 5.16
C VAL A 51 -16.47 -18.25 4.05
N ASP A 52 -16.98 -18.68 2.90
CA ASP A 52 -16.14 -19.08 1.76
C ASP A 52 -15.50 -17.87 1.08
N ARG A 53 -16.19 -16.72 1.02
CA ARG A 53 -15.61 -15.45 0.55
C ARG A 53 -14.38 -15.05 1.37
N ALA A 54 -14.46 -15.15 2.69
CA ALA A 54 -13.33 -14.86 3.59
C ALA A 54 -12.15 -15.84 3.37
N LYS A 55 -12.42 -17.12 3.12
CA LYS A 55 -11.38 -18.11 2.78
C LYS A 55 -10.71 -17.77 1.45
N TYR A 56 -11.47 -17.48 0.39
CA TYR A 56 -10.91 -17.14 -0.92
C TYR A 56 -10.10 -15.83 -0.90
N PHE A 57 -10.57 -14.80 -0.22
CA PHE A 57 -9.80 -13.57 -0.02
C PHE A 57 -8.48 -13.83 0.74
N SER A 58 -8.51 -14.74 1.72
CA SER A 58 -7.31 -15.16 2.43
C SER A 58 -6.35 -15.89 1.48
N TYR A 59 -6.82 -16.84 0.65
CA TYR A 59 -6.00 -17.54 -0.34
C TYR A 59 -5.37 -16.60 -1.38
N ILE A 60 -6.11 -15.62 -1.90
CA ILE A 60 -5.60 -14.62 -2.84
C ILE A 60 -4.49 -13.78 -2.20
N SER A 61 -4.71 -13.35 -0.95
CA SER A 61 -3.72 -12.57 -0.21
C SER A 61 -2.46 -13.38 0.07
N SER A 62 -2.61 -14.63 0.54
CA SER A 62 -1.49 -15.56 0.75
C SER A 62 -0.71 -15.81 -0.53
N THR A 63 -1.39 -16.06 -1.64
CA THR A 63 -0.74 -16.27 -2.96
C THR A 63 0.03 -15.02 -3.39
N SER A 64 -0.54 -13.83 -3.20
CA SER A 64 0.12 -12.56 -3.53
C SER A 64 1.40 -12.34 -2.72
N TYR A 65 1.43 -12.75 -1.45
CA TYR A 65 2.65 -12.72 -0.65
C TYR A 65 3.73 -13.69 -1.15
N VAL A 66 3.35 -14.92 -1.50
CA VAL A 66 4.28 -15.92 -2.07
C VAL A 66 4.87 -15.41 -3.39
N VAL A 67 4.03 -14.85 -4.27
CA VAL A 67 4.49 -14.27 -5.54
C VAL A 67 5.34 -13.02 -5.33
N SER A 68 5.00 -12.16 -4.38
CA SER A 68 5.83 -10.99 -4.03
C SER A 68 7.21 -11.38 -3.52
N PHE A 69 7.30 -12.56 -2.89
CA PHE A 69 8.55 -13.13 -2.40
C PHE A 69 9.39 -13.78 -3.52
N LEU A 70 8.75 -14.56 -4.40
CA LEU A 70 9.41 -15.21 -5.55
C LEU A 70 9.66 -14.25 -6.72
N GLY A 71 8.98 -13.11 -6.77
CA GLY A 71 9.08 -12.14 -7.85
C GLY A 71 10.52 -11.65 -8.07
N PRO A 72 11.20 -11.13 -7.03
CA PRO A 72 12.60 -10.71 -7.13
C PRO A 72 13.56 -11.85 -7.52
N THR A 73 13.38 -13.08 -7.04
CA THR A 73 14.26 -14.21 -7.42
C THR A 73 14.10 -14.53 -8.89
N LEU A 74 12.85 -14.69 -9.35
CA LEU A 74 12.54 -15.02 -10.74
C LEU A 74 12.99 -13.91 -11.68
N ALA A 75 12.75 -12.64 -11.32
CA ALA A 75 13.21 -11.49 -12.07
C ALA A 75 14.74 -11.44 -12.17
N SER A 76 15.45 -11.68 -11.06
CA SER A 76 16.92 -11.67 -11.02
C SER A 76 17.54 -12.79 -11.84
N PHE A 77 17.01 -14.00 -11.69
CA PHE A 77 17.43 -15.17 -12.45
C PHE A 77 17.25 -14.94 -13.94
N THR A 78 16.07 -14.47 -14.32
CA THR A 78 15.74 -14.21 -15.71
C THR A 78 16.61 -13.09 -16.29
N MET A 79 16.81 -12.00 -15.54
CA MET A 79 17.65 -10.86 -15.93
C MET A 79 19.12 -11.24 -16.09
N SER A 80 19.61 -12.23 -15.32
CA SER A 80 20.98 -12.74 -15.44
C SER A 80 21.26 -13.49 -16.74
N ARG A 81 20.22 -14.06 -17.37
CA ARG A 81 20.32 -14.71 -18.68
C ARG A 81 20.13 -13.71 -19.81
N TYR A 82 19.01 -12.99 -19.77
CA TYR A 82 18.66 -11.97 -20.76
C TYR A 82 17.92 -10.82 -20.08
N LEU A 83 18.47 -9.61 -20.21
CA LEU A 83 17.98 -8.40 -19.56
C LEU A 83 16.48 -8.14 -19.77
N TRP A 84 15.97 -8.44 -20.96
CA TRP A 84 14.58 -8.17 -21.37
C TRP A 84 13.59 -9.28 -21.02
N LEU A 85 14.07 -10.46 -20.66
CA LEU A 85 13.24 -11.66 -20.45
C LEU A 85 12.22 -11.49 -19.30
N PRO A 86 12.49 -10.77 -18.18
CA PRO A 86 11.46 -10.55 -17.14
C PRO A 86 10.26 -9.76 -17.67
N PHE A 87 10.48 -8.83 -18.61
CA PHE A 87 9.40 -8.05 -19.21
C PHE A 87 8.54 -8.91 -20.13
N TYR A 88 9.15 -9.79 -20.93
CA TYR A 88 8.42 -10.73 -21.78
C TYR A 88 7.61 -11.73 -20.94
N ILE A 89 8.19 -12.29 -19.86
CA ILE A 89 7.44 -13.15 -18.93
C ILE A 89 6.24 -12.42 -18.36
N ASN A 90 6.40 -11.17 -17.90
CA ASN A 90 5.28 -10.38 -17.37
C ASN A 90 4.16 -10.19 -18.41
N ILE A 91 4.51 -9.89 -19.66
CA ILE A 91 3.54 -9.71 -20.75
C ILE A 91 2.79 -11.03 -21.03
N VAL A 92 3.50 -12.15 -21.11
CA VAL A 92 2.90 -13.47 -21.34
C VAL A 92 1.99 -13.86 -20.17
N LEU A 93 2.43 -13.66 -18.93
CA LEU A 93 1.64 -13.99 -17.74
C LEU A 93 0.35 -13.17 -17.67
N LEU A 94 0.42 -11.87 -17.98
CA LEU A 94 -0.77 -11.01 -18.09
C LEU A 94 -1.69 -11.43 -19.25
N ALA A 95 -1.13 -11.83 -20.39
CA ALA A 95 -1.91 -12.33 -21.51
C ALA A 95 -2.63 -13.64 -21.17
N CYS A 96 -1.99 -14.53 -20.40
CA CYS A 96 -2.58 -15.78 -19.90
C CYS A 96 -3.71 -15.55 -18.89
N ALA A 97 -3.78 -14.40 -18.21
CA ALA A 97 -4.89 -14.09 -17.31
C ALA A 97 -6.25 -14.01 -18.06
N VAL A 98 -6.25 -13.50 -19.30
CA VAL A 98 -7.47 -13.35 -20.11
C VAL A 98 -8.18 -14.69 -20.39
N PRO A 99 -7.52 -15.74 -20.92
CA PRO A 99 -8.18 -17.02 -21.14
C PRO A 99 -8.60 -17.68 -19.82
N ILE A 100 -7.82 -17.53 -18.74
CA ILE A 100 -8.19 -18.06 -17.41
C ILE A 100 -9.52 -17.46 -16.95
N VAL A 101 -9.69 -16.13 -17.05
CA VAL A 101 -10.95 -15.46 -16.69
C VAL A 101 -12.11 -15.91 -17.58
N ARG A 102 -11.87 -16.17 -18.87
CA ARG A 102 -12.90 -16.69 -19.79
C ARG A 102 -13.31 -18.13 -19.49
N LEU A 103 -12.43 -18.92 -18.88
CA LEU A 103 -12.68 -20.30 -18.48
C LEU A 103 -13.45 -20.41 -17.15
N LEU A 104 -13.57 -19.31 -16.40
CA LEU A 104 -14.30 -19.32 -15.12
C LEU A 104 -15.80 -19.60 -15.36
N PRO A 105 -16.37 -20.64 -14.71
CA PRO A 105 -17.79 -20.95 -14.82
C PRO A 105 -18.64 -19.79 -14.29
N GLY A 106 -19.69 -19.42 -15.03
CA GLY A 106 -20.59 -18.31 -14.68
C GLY A 106 -20.25 -16.94 -15.28
N PHE A 107 -19.06 -16.75 -15.89
CA PHE A 107 -18.72 -15.46 -16.56
C PHE A 107 -19.47 -15.27 -17.89
N ARG A 108 -19.94 -16.36 -18.51
CA ARG A 108 -20.76 -16.34 -19.74
C ARG A 108 -22.25 -16.09 -19.47
N ASP A 109 -22.75 -16.49 -18.31
CA ASP A 109 -24.19 -16.53 -18.01
C ASP A 109 -24.65 -15.44 -17.05
N ALA A 110 -23.74 -14.76 -16.33
CA ALA A 110 -24.07 -13.60 -15.52
C ALA A 110 -24.04 -12.33 -16.39
N PRO A 111 -25.20 -11.71 -16.74
CA PRO A 111 -25.16 -10.43 -17.41
C PRO A 111 -24.50 -9.43 -16.46
N VAL A 112 -23.48 -8.73 -16.95
CA VAL A 112 -22.65 -7.72 -16.26
C VAL A 112 -23.49 -6.68 -15.48
N ARG A 113 -24.78 -6.51 -15.82
CA ARG A 113 -25.74 -5.69 -15.08
C ARG A 113 -26.07 -6.21 -13.67
N THR A 114 -26.10 -7.52 -13.45
CA THR A 114 -26.52 -8.13 -12.17
C THR A 114 -25.48 -7.94 -11.06
N ILE A 115 -24.19 -7.87 -11.42
CA ILE A 115 -23.08 -7.71 -10.47
C ILE A 115 -23.08 -6.29 -9.88
N VAL A 116 -23.42 -5.27 -10.68
CA VAL A 116 -23.54 -3.88 -10.22
C VAL A 116 -24.86 -3.67 -9.44
N SER A 117 -25.93 -4.35 -9.83
CA SER A 117 -27.24 -4.22 -9.17
C SER A 117 -27.30 -4.92 -7.81
N ALA A 118 -26.64 -6.06 -7.63
CA ALA A 118 -26.66 -6.81 -6.36
C ALA A 118 -25.96 -6.08 -5.19
N GLU A 119 -24.92 -5.28 -5.46
CA GLU A 119 -24.30 -4.41 -4.45
C GLU A 119 -25.22 -3.22 -4.10
N SER A 120 -25.93 -2.65 -5.09
CA SER A 120 -26.85 -1.53 -4.83
C SER A 120 -28.12 -1.92 -4.05
N SER A 121 -28.53 -3.18 -4.09
CA SER A 121 -29.69 -3.68 -3.32
C SER A 121 -29.34 -4.14 -1.91
N ASN A 122 -28.08 -4.54 -1.64
CA ASN A 122 -27.69 -5.03 -0.32
C ASN A 122 -27.14 -3.95 0.64
N GLU A 123 -26.78 -2.77 0.15
CA GLU A 123 -26.37 -1.64 1.01
C GLU A 123 -27.55 -0.79 1.54
N ALA A 124 -28.79 -1.04 1.08
CA ALA A 124 -29.97 -0.29 1.51
C ALA A 124 -30.71 -0.89 2.73
N ASN A 125 -30.34 -2.08 3.20
CA ASN A 125 -31.05 -2.78 4.29
C ASN A 125 -30.32 -2.74 5.66
N GLY A 126 -29.38 -1.80 5.86
CA GLY A 126 -28.60 -1.67 7.09
C GLY A 126 -29.09 -0.64 8.11
N GLU A 127 -30.00 0.27 7.76
CA GLU A 127 -30.40 1.36 8.65
C GLU A 127 -31.91 1.68 8.52
N ALA A 128 -32.77 0.91 9.18
CA ALA A 128 -34.07 1.38 9.66
C ALA A 128 -34.73 0.31 10.55
N GLY A 129 -34.94 0.62 11.83
CA GLY A 129 -36.14 0.15 12.54
C GLY A 129 -37.09 1.32 12.74
N PRO A 130 -38.34 1.10 13.20
CA PRO A 130 -39.21 -0.07 13.07
C PRO A 130 -40.35 0.17 12.06
N LEU A 131 -41.03 -0.94 11.76
CA LEU A 131 -42.24 -1.05 10.93
C LEU A 131 -43.41 -0.20 11.47
N LEU A 132 -44.29 0.19 10.54
CA LEU A 132 -45.62 0.82 10.65
C LEU A 132 -45.68 2.30 10.26
N ARG A 133 -45.99 2.55 8.99
CA ARG A 133 -47.03 3.53 8.61
C ARG A 133 -47.61 3.21 7.24
N GLU A 134 -48.82 2.67 7.29
CA GLU A 134 -49.80 2.63 6.21
C GLU A 134 -50.18 4.07 5.82
N SER A 135 -50.07 4.41 4.55
CA SER A 135 -51.00 5.31 3.85
C SER A 135 -50.59 5.43 2.39
N GLU A 136 -51.52 5.02 1.53
CA GLU A 136 -51.55 5.12 0.08
C GLU A 136 -51.38 6.57 -0.41
N ASP A 137 -51.16 6.70 -1.72
CA ASP A 137 -51.09 7.92 -2.54
C ASP A 137 -49.75 8.68 -2.57
N ASP A 138 -48.91 8.39 -3.58
CA ASP A 138 -48.68 9.35 -4.66
C ASP A 138 -47.86 8.73 -5.82
N GLU A 139 -48.59 8.33 -6.85
CA GLU A 139 -48.12 7.79 -8.13
C GLU A 139 -47.60 8.92 -9.02
N ARG A 140 -46.50 9.61 -8.63
CA ARG A 140 -45.98 10.72 -9.46
C ARG A 140 -44.51 11.16 -9.26
N HIS A 141 -43.61 10.31 -8.75
CA HIS A 141 -42.20 10.71 -8.51
C HIS A 141 -41.11 9.89 -9.25
N TYR A 142 -41.44 9.15 -10.32
CA TYR A 142 -40.45 8.34 -11.06
C TYR A 142 -39.81 9.01 -12.29
N ILE A 143 -40.15 10.26 -12.63
CA ILE A 143 -39.66 10.90 -13.88
C ILE A 143 -38.41 11.79 -13.68
N ASN A 144 -37.98 12.07 -12.44
CA ASN A 144 -36.83 12.99 -12.20
C ASN A 144 -35.48 12.30 -11.92
N ALA A 145 -35.30 11.02 -12.25
CA ALA A 145 -34.03 10.32 -12.04
C ALA A 145 -32.93 10.67 -13.07
N PHE A 146 -33.24 11.48 -14.09
CA PHE A 146 -32.31 11.84 -15.17
C PHE A 146 -31.87 13.31 -15.19
N GLU A 147 -32.31 14.14 -14.23
CA GLU A 147 -31.91 15.54 -14.18
C GLU A 147 -30.70 15.80 -13.27
N THR A 148 -29.66 16.36 -13.89
CA THR A 148 -28.45 16.92 -13.29
C THR A 148 -27.51 15.92 -12.61
N ARG A 149 -26.67 15.24 -13.40
CA ARG A 149 -25.37 14.77 -12.89
C ARG A 149 -24.61 16.00 -12.38
N PRO A 150 -24.44 16.23 -11.06
CA PRO A 150 -23.51 17.27 -10.61
C PRO A 150 -22.16 16.96 -11.24
N SER A 151 -21.51 17.97 -11.83
CA SER A 151 -20.15 17.82 -12.36
C SER A 151 -19.31 17.05 -11.33
N ILE A 152 -18.58 16.03 -11.79
CA ILE A 152 -17.79 15.14 -10.92
C ILE A 152 -16.94 15.94 -9.93
N ILE A 153 -16.46 17.11 -10.37
CA ILE A 153 -15.74 18.13 -9.60
C ILE A 153 -16.55 18.64 -8.39
N ARG A 154 -17.84 18.95 -8.56
CA ARG A 154 -18.72 19.40 -7.47
C ARG A 154 -18.99 18.29 -6.45
N ARG A 155 -19.13 17.03 -6.90
CA ARG A 155 -19.19 15.87 -5.99
C ARG A 155 -17.88 15.71 -5.22
N MET A 156 -16.75 15.74 -5.91
CA MET A 156 -15.41 15.62 -5.30
C MET A 156 -15.15 16.73 -4.27
N ARG A 157 -15.48 17.99 -4.61
CA ARG A 157 -15.33 19.14 -3.70
C ARG A 157 -16.23 19.02 -2.46
N ARG A 158 -17.47 18.55 -2.62
CA ARG A 158 -18.37 18.31 -1.47
C ARG A 158 -17.85 17.18 -0.58
N THR A 159 -17.36 16.08 -1.15
CA THR A 159 -16.78 14.97 -0.39
C THR A 159 -15.50 15.41 0.33
N MET A 160 -14.62 16.16 -0.33
CA MET A 160 -13.43 16.75 0.29
C MET A 160 -13.78 17.69 1.44
N ASN A 161 -14.77 18.57 1.27
CA ASN A 161 -15.19 19.48 2.33
C ASN A 161 -15.80 18.72 3.52
N LYS A 162 -16.56 17.65 3.28
CA LYS A 162 -17.09 16.78 4.34
C LYS A 162 -15.96 16.05 5.09
N MET A 163 -14.99 15.47 4.36
CA MET A 163 -13.82 14.84 4.95
C MET A 163 -12.94 15.84 5.72
N ALA A 164 -12.76 17.05 5.19
CA ALA A 164 -12.06 18.12 5.89
C ALA A 164 -12.80 18.52 7.17
N GLY A 165 -14.14 18.63 7.13
CA GLY A 165 -14.96 18.88 8.32
C GLY A 165 -14.87 17.80 9.39
N LEU A 166 -14.70 16.53 9.00
CA LEU A 166 -14.48 15.40 9.93
C LEU A 166 -13.09 15.42 10.60
N VAL A 167 -12.11 16.05 9.95
CA VAL A 167 -10.72 16.16 10.43
C VAL A 167 -10.50 17.45 11.22
N ILE A 168 -11.16 18.54 10.84
CA ILE A 168 -11.07 19.86 11.49
C ILE A 168 -11.80 19.80 12.83
N GLY A 169 -11.09 20.08 13.92
CA GLY A 169 -11.61 20.01 15.30
C GLY A 169 -11.13 18.80 16.11
N ARG A 170 -10.43 17.84 15.47
CA ARG A 170 -9.87 16.64 16.12
C ARG A 170 -8.34 16.71 16.18
N PRO A 171 -7.73 17.39 17.17
CA PRO A 171 -6.28 17.65 17.18
C PRO A 171 -5.44 16.36 17.22
N ASN A 172 -5.86 15.37 18.01
CA ASN A 172 -5.18 14.07 18.08
C ASN A 172 -5.24 13.30 16.75
N PHE A 173 -6.36 13.39 16.02
CA PHE A 173 -6.50 12.77 14.71
C PHE A 173 -5.63 13.46 13.66
N GLN A 174 -5.52 14.79 13.69
CA GLN A 174 -4.63 15.55 12.80
C GLN A 174 -3.15 15.22 13.02
N ILE A 175 -2.73 15.10 14.28
CA ILE A 175 -1.37 14.68 14.66
C ILE A 175 -1.09 13.27 14.13
N LEU A 176 -2.04 12.35 14.30
CA LEU A 176 -1.95 10.99 13.81
C LEU A 176 -1.84 10.94 12.27
N LEU A 177 -2.70 11.66 11.56
CA LEU A 177 -2.66 11.77 10.09
C LEU A 177 -1.34 12.36 9.61
N SER A 178 -0.81 13.38 10.29
CA SER A 178 0.49 13.98 9.97
C SER A 178 1.63 12.97 10.14
N SER A 179 1.60 12.17 11.21
CA SER A 179 2.57 11.09 11.40
C SER A 179 2.50 10.04 10.30
N PHE A 180 1.29 9.61 9.92
CA PHE A 180 1.10 8.66 8.82
C PHE A 180 1.60 9.21 7.48
N PHE A 181 1.34 10.48 7.20
CA PHE A 181 1.84 11.15 6.01
C PHE A 181 3.37 11.13 5.98
N LEU A 182 4.02 11.57 7.06
CA LEU A 182 5.49 11.60 7.16
C LEU A 182 6.11 10.20 7.07
N THR A 183 5.53 9.22 7.76
CA THR A 183 5.97 7.82 7.71
C THR A 183 5.86 7.25 6.29
N ALA A 184 4.77 7.57 5.58
CA ALA A 184 4.57 7.15 4.19
C ALA A 184 5.54 7.85 3.22
N LEU A 185 5.77 9.15 3.44
CA LEU A 185 6.73 9.96 2.69
C LEU A 185 8.14 9.37 2.81
N ALA A 186 8.58 9.06 4.04
CA ALA A 186 9.89 8.48 4.32
C ALA A 186 10.03 7.08 3.69
N SER A 187 9.03 6.20 3.82
CA SER A 187 9.08 4.83 3.29
C SER A 187 9.16 4.70 1.77
N SER A 188 9.01 5.81 1.04
CA SER A 188 9.11 5.84 -0.42
C SER A 188 10.54 5.59 -0.93
N ASP A 189 11.54 5.71 -0.06
CA ASP A 189 12.96 5.40 -0.30
C ASP A 189 13.20 3.94 -0.69
N THR A 190 12.34 3.01 -0.23
CA THR A 190 12.38 1.59 -0.57
C THR A 190 12.37 1.32 -2.07
N LYS A 191 11.73 2.20 -2.86
CA LYS A 191 11.68 2.11 -4.33
C LYS A 191 13.05 2.32 -4.98
N LEU A 192 13.95 3.03 -4.30
CA LEU A 192 15.31 3.31 -4.78
C LEU A 192 16.31 2.22 -4.37
N LEU A 193 15.91 1.29 -3.50
CA LEU A 193 16.83 0.33 -2.88
C LEU A 193 17.66 -0.43 -3.90
N VAL A 194 17.05 -0.95 -4.97
CA VAL A 194 17.77 -1.68 -6.02
C VAL A 194 18.80 -0.79 -6.72
N GLN A 195 18.45 0.47 -7.00
CA GLN A 195 19.34 1.44 -7.64
C GLN A 195 20.50 1.82 -6.73
N TYR A 196 20.20 2.01 -5.44
CA TYR A 196 21.18 2.26 -4.40
C TYR A 196 22.19 1.12 -4.27
N ILE A 197 21.72 -0.13 -4.20
CA ILE A 197 22.59 -1.31 -4.11
C ILE A 197 23.50 -1.39 -5.33
N SER A 198 22.90 -1.29 -6.52
CA SER A 198 23.64 -1.40 -7.77
C SER A 198 24.72 -0.33 -7.88
N LYS A 199 24.42 0.91 -7.51
CA LYS A 199 25.38 2.01 -7.63
C LYS A 199 26.41 2.06 -6.51
N ARG A 200 26.06 1.68 -5.27
CA ARG A 200 26.95 1.74 -4.11
C ARG A 200 27.92 0.56 -4.02
N TYR A 201 27.49 -0.63 -4.43
CA TYR A 201 28.29 -1.87 -4.36
C TYR A 201 28.79 -2.33 -5.72
N GLU A 202 28.52 -1.57 -6.78
CA GLU A 202 28.85 -1.92 -8.17
C GLU A 202 28.25 -3.26 -8.61
N TRP A 203 27.12 -3.62 -8.02
CA TRP A 203 26.41 -4.85 -8.34
C TRP A 203 25.50 -4.66 -9.53
N THR A 204 25.38 -5.71 -10.34
CA THR A 204 24.35 -5.77 -11.39
C THR A 204 22.95 -5.74 -10.76
N PHE A 205 21.96 -5.26 -11.51
CA PHE A 205 20.56 -5.29 -11.06
C PHE A 205 20.06 -6.70 -10.71
N ALA A 206 20.58 -7.73 -11.40
CA ALA A 206 20.29 -9.12 -11.07
C ALA A 206 20.87 -9.53 -9.70
N GLN A 207 22.13 -9.17 -9.41
CA GLN A 207 22.74 -9.40 -8.09
C GLN A 207 22.01 -8.65 -6.98
N ALA A 208 21.65 -7.39 -7.21
CA ALA A 208 20.85 -6.62 -6.27
C ALA A 208 19.49 -7.28 -6.01
N GLY A 209 18.82 -7.80 -7.04
CA GLY A 209 17.56 -8.50 -6.89
C GLY A 209 17.68 -9.82 -6.12
N TYR A 210 18.74 -10.61 -6.33
CA TYR A 210 19.02 -11.80 -5.49
C TYR A 210 19.18 -11.42 -4.01
N MET A 211 19.79 -10.26 -3.72
CA MET A 211 19.88 -9.77 -2.35
C MET A 211 18.51 -9.38 -1.78
N LEU A 212 17.64 -8.74 -2.56
CA LEU A 212 16.27 -8.46 -2.11
C LEU A 212 15.51 -9.75 -1.79
N SER A 213 15.76 -10.84 -2.52
CA SER A 213 15.22 -12.16 -2.20
C SER A 213 15.74 -12.70 -0.87
N ALA A 214 17.06 -12.60 -0.63
CA ALA A 214 17.65 -13.00 0.65
C ALA A 214 17.07 -12.17 1.81
N LYS A 215 16.92 -10.85 1.61
CA LYS A 215 16.21 -9.97 2.54
C LYS A 215 14.79 -10.47 2.82
N ALA A 216 14.04 -10.83 1.79
CA ALA A 216 12.67 -11.29 1.92
C ALA A 216 12.57 -12.58 2.74
N ILE A 217 13.52 -13.51 2.61
CA ILE A 217 13.56 -14.77 3.40
C ILE A 217 13.68 -14.46 4.87
N VAL A 218 14.69 -13.66 5.22
CA VAL A 218 14.95 -13.34 6.62
C VAL A 218 13.81 -12.51 7.20
N ASN A 219 13.26 -11.56 6.44
CA ASN A 219 12.10 -10.79 6.89
C ASN A 219 10.86 -11.67 7.10
N PHE A 220 10.60 -12.62 6.21
CA PHE A 220 9.52 -13.59 6.38
C PHE A 220 9.73 -14.43 7.64
N THR A 221 10.91 -14.99 7.85
CA THR A 221 11.24 -15.76 9.06
C THR A 221 11.06 -14.92 10.33
N LEU A 222 11.49 -13.66 10.29
CA LEU A 222 11.38 -12.74 11.42
C LEU A 222 9.91 -12.36 11.70
N LEU A 223 9.12 -12.05 10.67
CA LEU A 223 7.70 -11.72 10.82
C LEU A 223 6.81 -12.93 11.12
N ALA A 224 7.13 -14.13 10.62
CA ALA A 224 6.33 -15.34 10.81
C ALA A 224 6.65 -16.07 12.12
N ILE A 225 7.89 -15.96 12.63
CA ILE A 225 8.34 -16.72 13.79
C ILE A 225 8.65 -15.79 14.98
N VAL A 226 9.47 -14.76 14.77
CA VAL A 226 9.96 -13.92 15.86
C VAL A 226 8.86 -13.01 16.38
N VAL A 227 8.16 -12.29 15.49
CA VAL A 227 7.08 -11.38 15.88
C VAL A 227 5.94 -12.10 16.63
N PRO A 228 5.37 -13.22 16.16
CA PRO A 228 4.30 -13.91 16.88
C PRO A 228 4.76 -14.48 18.23
N ARG A 229 6.03 -14.88 18.36
CA ARG A 229 6.59 -15.33 19.65
C ARG A 229 6.75 -14.17 20.64
N ILE A 230 7.24 -13.02 20.18
CA ILE A 230 7.32 -11.81 21.01
C ILE A 230 5.92 -11.39 21.44
N VAL A 231 4.97 -11.31 20.50
CA VAL A 231 3.58 -10.94 20.79
C VAL A 231 2.93 -11.92 21.76
N LYS A 232 3.07 -13.24 21.56
CA LYS A 232 2.51 -14.26 22.47
C LYS A 232 3.12 -14.18 23.88
N SER A 233 4.42 -13.91 23.97
CA SER A 233 5.11 -13.72 25.26
C SER A 233 4.63 -12.45 25.97
N SER A 234 4.45 -11.35 25.25
CA SER A 234 3.95 -10.09 25.79
C SER A 234 2.48 -10.14 26.21
N VAL A 235 1.62 -10.83 25.44
CA VAL A 235 0.19 -10.98 25.77
C VAL A 235 -0.03 -11.88 26.99
N SER A 236 0.86 -12.83 27.25
CA SER A 236 0.79 -13.67 28.46
C SER A 236 1.08 -12.91 29.76
N SER A 237 1.60 -11.68 29.70
CA SER A 237 1.94 -10.86 30.86
C SER A 237 0.98 -9.68 31.02
N LYS A 238 -0.14 -9.93 31.72
CA LYS A 238 -1.06 -8.95 32.35
C LYS A 238 -1.84 -8.01 31.42
N ALA A 239 -3.08 -8.40 31.13
CA ALA A 239 -4.15 -7.50 30.72
C ALA A 239 -4.61 -6.63 31.90
N VAL A 240 -4.36 -5.32 31.81
CA VAL A 240 -5.08 -4.28 32.57
C VAL A 240 -5.85 -3.47 31.54
N HIS A 241 -7.18 -3.57 31.55
CA HIS A 241 -8.07 -2.78 30.69
C HIS A 241 -7.74 -1.28 30.88
N GLY A 242 -7.36 -0.61 29.79
CA GLY A 242 -6.84 0.78 29.78
C GLY A 242 -5.35 0.91 29.42
N SER A 243 -4.55 -0.15 29.61
CA SER A 243 -3.12 -0.19 29.24
C SER A 243 -2.89 -0.40 27.74
N GLU A 244 -3.86 -0.97 27.02
CA GLU A 244 -3.74 -1.38 25.62
C GLU A 244 -3.44 -0.20 24.68
N ILE A 245 -4.04 0.97 24.94
CA ILE A 245 -3.84 2.17 24.12
C ILE A 245 -2.42 2.71 24.31
N ARG A 246 -1.94 2.76 25.57
CA ARG A 246 -0.57 3.17 25.89
C ARG A 246 0.46 2.18 25.35
N LEU A 247 0.16 0.88 25.40
CA LEU A 247 1.01 -0.17 24.83
C LEU A 247 1.06 -0.09 23.30
N ASN A 248 -0.08 0.14 22.64
CA ASN A 248 -0.12 0.34 21.19
C ASN A 248 0.61 1.62 20.78
N TYR A 249 0.46 2.70 21.54
CA TYR A 249 1.19 3.95 21.33
C TYR A 249 2.70 3.77 21.51
N LEU A 250 3.12 3.10 22.59
CA LEU A 250 4.52 2.78 22.83
C LEU A 250 5.08 1.84 21.75
N GLY A 251 4.30 0.85 21.33
CA GLY A 251 4.64 -0.04 20.22
C GLY A 251 4.80 0.71 18.89
N ALA A 252 3.93 1.68 18.61
CA ALA A 252 4.05 2.56 17.46
C ALA A 252 5.33 3.41 17.55
N GLN A 253 5.59 4.07 18.68
CA GLN A 253 6.82 4.86 18.87
C GLN A 253 8.09 4.02 18.70
N ILE A 254 8.15 2.83 19.32
CA ILE A 254 9.28 1.91 19.19
C ILE A 254 9.44 1.48 17.73
N SER A 255 8.35 1.20 17.01
CA SER A 255 8.44 0.78 15.61
C SER A 255 8.92 1.91 14.68
N ILE A 256 8.57 3.19 14.96
CA ILE A 256 9.14 4.32 14.23
C ILE A 256 10.62 4.47 14.57
N LEU A 257 11.01 4.33 15.85
CA LEU A 257 12.42 4.41 16.26
C LEU A 257 13.27 3.33 15.61
N VAL A 258 12.78 2.09 15.56
CA VAL A 258 13.41 0.98 14.84
C VAL A 258 13.54 1.29 13.35
N SER A 259 12.54 1.94 12.75
CA SER A 259 12.60 2.40 11.36
C SER A 259 13.67 3.48 11.14
N VAL A 260 13.81 4.43 12.06
CA VAL A 260 14.89 5.45 12.04
C VAL A 260 16.25 4.78 12.08
N ILE A 261 16.47 3.87 13.04
CA ILE A 261 17.75 3.17 13.18
C ILE A 261 18.04 2.36 11.91
N GLY A 262 17.05 1.62 11.41
CA GLY A 262 17.18 0.82 10.20
C GLY A 262 17.59 1.66 8.98
N VAL A 263 16.90 2.78 8.73
CA VAL A 263 17.17 3.61 7.54
C VAL A 263 18.52 4.33 7.63
N LEU A 264 18.92 4.78 8.84
CA LEU A 264 20.24 5.38 9.05
C LEU A 264 21.36 4.34 8.89
N CYS A 265 21.15 3.11 9.38
CA CYS A 265 22.08 2.01 9.13
C CYS A 265 22.18 1.69 7.63
N VAL A 266 21.08 1.75 6.86
CA VAL A 266 21.11 1.60 5.40
C VAL A 266 21.96 2.71 4.78
N ALA A 267 21.81 3.96 5.24
CA ALA A 267 22.55 5.12 4.73
C ALA A 267 24.08 5.00 4.93
N VAL A 268 24.52 4.40 6.03
CA VAL A 268 25.95 4.26 6.39
C VAL A 268 26.54 2.90 5.96
N ALA A 269 25.73 1.93 5.51
CA ALA A 269 26.23 0.61 5.15
C ALA A 269 27.24 0.65 3.99
N PHE A 270 28.54 0.47 4.29
CA PHE A 270 29.61 0.36 3.29
C PHE A 270 29.92 -1.08 2.88
N LYS A 271 29.49 -2.05 3.68
CA LYS A 271 29.69 -3.48 3.43
C LYS A 271 28.34 -4.17 3.30
N PHE A 272 28.32 -5.21 2.47
CA PHE A 272 27.14 -6.02 2.19
C PHE A 272 26.42 -6.51 3.47
N TRP A 273 27.17 -7.10 4.41
CA TRP A 273 26.60 -7.64 5.64
C TRP A 273 25.94 -6.56 6.51
N MET A 274 26.48 -5.35 6.51
CA MET A 274 25.89 -4.21 7.20
C MET A 274 24.55 -3.82 6.57
N LEU A 275 24.46 -3.82 5.24
CA LEU A 275 23.22 -3.51 4.53
C LEU A 275 22.16 -4.58 4.78
N LEU A 276 22.54 -5.87 4.75
CA LEU A 276 21.62 -6.96 5.03
C LEU A 276 21.03 -6.82 6.43
N LEU A 277 21.86 -6.59 7.45
CA LEU A 277 21.43 -6.38 8.82
C LEU A 277 20.54 -5.13 8.96
N ALA A 278 20.94 -4.01 8.34
CA ALA A 278 20.18 -2.77 8.36
C ALA A 278 18.77 -2.95 7.75
N LEU A 279 18.68 -3.71 6.66
CA LEU A 279 17.40 -4.03 6.03
C LEU A 279 16.51 -4.92 6.89
N MET A 280 17.07 -5.78 7.76
CA MET A 280 16.28 -6.55 8.74
C MET A 280 15.72 -5.64 9.83
N ILE A 281 16.55 -4.76 10.38
CA ILE A 281 16.15 -3.80 11.39
C ILE A 281 15.05 -2.89 10.81
N TYR A 282 15.27 -2.35 9.61
CA TYR A 282 14.29 -1.52 8.92
C TYR A 282 12.97 -2.26 8.65
N ALA A 283 13.03 -3.56 8.30
CA ALA A 283 11.83 -4.34 8.07
C ALA A 283 11.07 -4.67 9.36
N LEU A 284 11.73 -4.80 10.51
CA LEU A 284 11.05 -4.92 11.81
C LEU A 284 10.22 -3.66 12.12
N GLY A 285 10.71 -2.48 11.73
CA GLY A 285 9.97 -1.21 11.79
C GLY A 285 8.74 -1.17 10.89
N SER A 286 8.66 -2.01 9.85
CA SER A 286 7.50 -2.08 8.94
C SER A 286 6.23 -2.67 9.58
N ALA A 287 6.30 -3.18 10.82
CA ALA A 287 5.14 -3.58 11.62
C ALA A 287 4.29 -2.37 12.11
N LEU A 288 4.75 -1.14 11.87
CA LEU A 288 4.05 0.11 12.17
C LEU A 288 2.56 0.16 11.80
N PRO A 289 2.12 -0.27 10.60
CA PRO A 289 0.72 -0.24 10.22
C PRO A 289 -0.17 -1.06 11.17
N VAL A 290 0.33 -2.16 11.75
CA VAL A 290 -0.47 -3.04 12.63
C VAL A 290 -0.81 -2.33 13.93
N PHE A 291 0.17 -1.73 14.59
CA PHE A 291 -0.05 -0.99 15.84
C PHE A 291 -0.87 0.28 15.63
N THR A 292 -0.61 0.97 14.53
CA THR A 292 -1.31 2.21 14.20
C THR A 292 -2.74 1.98 13.72
N MET A 293 -3.04 0.85 13.06
CA MET A 293 -4.42 0.41 12.80
C MET A 293 -5.19 0.13 14.10
N SER A 294 -4.53 -0.43 15.10
CA SER A 294 -5.12 -0.63 16.43
C SER A 294 -5.36 0.70 17.17
N LEU A 295 -4.53 1.72 16.93
CA LEU A 295 -4.71 3.08 17.47
C LEU A 295 -5.86 3.83 16.80
N VAL A 296 -6.06 3.67 15.48
CA VAL A 296 -7.18 4.29 14.75
C VAL A 296 -8.53 3.75 15.25
N LYS A 297 -8.58 2.49 15.67
CA LYS A 297 -9.77 1.85 16.27
C LYS A 297 -9.96 2.13 17.77
N SER A 298 -9.03 2.87 18.39
CA SER A 298 -9.11 3.18 19.82
C SER A 298 -10.27 4.15 20.10
N PRO A 299 -11.03 3.99 21.20
CA PRO A 299 -12.13 4.89 21.57
C PRO A 299 -11.72 6.35 21.81
N LEU A 300 -10.42 6.67 21.86
CA LEU A 300 -9.89 8.04 21.86
C LEU A 300 -9.96 8.74 20.48
N ILE A 301 -10.11 7.96 19.40
CA ILE A 301 -10.02 8.41 18.00
C ILE A 301 -11.19 7.84 17.16
N ALA A 302 -11.95 6.87 17.62
CA ALA A 302 -13.17 6.41 16.95
C ALA A 302 -14.38 7.22 17.45
N LEU A 303 -15.09 7.91 16.55
CA LEU A 303 -16.48 8.28 16.84
C LEU A 303 -17.31 7.00 16.65
N THR A 304 -18.24 6.72 17.57
CA THR A 304 -19.02 5.48 17.68
C THR A 304 -19.73 5.02 16.38
N ASN A 305 -19.81 5.87 15.34
CA ASN A 305 -20.43 5.59 14.04
C ASN A 305 -19.57 5.94 12.80
N SER A 306 -18.24 6.17 12.91
CA SER A 306 -17.40 6.64 11.78
C SER A 306 -16.13 5.83 11.45
N ASP A 307 -15.94 4.64 12.04
CA ASP A 307 -14.71 3.83 11.94
C ASP A 307 -14.26 3.57 10.48
N ILE A 308 -15.20 3.33 9.58
CA ILE A 308 -14.93 3.05 8.16
C ILE A 308 -14.40 4.31 7.44
N GLN A 309 -14.89 5.49 7.82
CA GLN A 309 -14.49 6.77 7.23
C GLN A 309 -13.10 7.19 7.71
N ASP A 310 -12.81 7.03 9.01
CA ASP A 310 -11.51 7.37 9.59
C ASP A 310 -10.38 6.49 9.01
N PHE A 311 -10.65 5.19 8.82
CA PHE A 311 -9.72 4.28 8.13
C PHE A 311 -9.45 4.71 6.69
N SER A 312 -10.49 5.10 5.95
CA SER A 312 -10.37 5.56 4.57
C SER A 312 -9.53 6.85 4.48
N ILE A 313 -9.72 7.79 5.42
CA ILE A 313 -8.93 9.02 5.51
C ILE A 313 -7.46 8.71 5.79
N VAL A 314 -7.16 7.79 6.71
CA VAL A 314 -5.78 7.37 7.01
C VAL A 314 -5.12 6.76 5.77
N MET A 315 -5.82 5.88 5.05
CA MET A 315 -5.28 5.25 3.83
C MET A 315 -5.06 6.27 2.71
N LEU A 316 -5.97 7.24 2.55
CA LEU A 316 -5.80 8.36 1.62
C LEU A 316 -4.57 9.20 1.97
N THR A 317 -4.39 9.55 3.24
CA THR A 317 -3.22 10.31 3.71
C THR A 317 -1.92 9.56 3.47
N LYS A 318 -1.88 8.24 3.73
CA LYS A 318 -0.71 7.40 3.41
C LYS A 318 -0.42 7.39 1.91
N THR A 319 -1.45 7.30 1.09
CA THR A 319 -1.33 7.31 -0.38
C THR A 319 -0.76 8.65 -0.85
N LEU A 320 -1.26 9.78 -0.33
CA LEU A 320 -0.72 11.12 -0.59
C LEU A 320 0.75 11.23 -0.16
N GLY A 321 1.11 10.73 1.02
CA GLY A 321 2.50 10.70 1.48
C GLY A 321 3.40 9.94 0.51
N SER A 322 2.97 8.77 0.03
CA SER A 322 3.73 8.00 -0.96
C SER A 322 3.80 8.65 -2.35
N LEU A 323 2.77 9.41 -2.71
CA LEU A 323 2.67 10.14 -3.98
C LEU A 323 3.65 11.32 -4.00
N VAL A 324 3.79 12.04 -2.90
CA VAL A 324 4.78 13.11 -2.73
C VAL A 324 6.18 12.53 -2.48
N GLY A 325 6.27 11.40 -1.79
CA GLY A 325 7.53 10.76 -1.41
C GLY A 325 8.28 10.21 -2.61
N ALA A 326 7.59 9.60 -3.56
CA ALA A 326 8.23 9.05 -4.77
C ALA A 326 9.05 10.09 -5.58
N PRO A 327 8.50 11.25 -5.98
CA PRO A 327 9.27 12.27 -6.69
C PRO A 327 10.34 12.91 -5.80
N LEU A 328 10.03 13.18 -4.52
CA LEU A 328 11.01 13.71 -3.56
C LEU A 328 12.26 12.82 -3.49
N MET A 329 12.05 11.52 -3.26
CA MET A 329 13.14 10.54 -3.19
C MET A 329 13.89 10.43 -4.51
N THR A 330 13.18 10.52 -5.65
CA THR A 330 13.82 10.51 -6.98
C THR A 330 14.74 11.72 -7.19
N VAL A 331 14.31 12.92 -6.79
CA VAL A 331 15.15 14.14 -6.86
C VAL A 331 16.36 14.01 -5.94
N LEU A 332 16.15 13.53 -4.70
CA LEU A 332 17.24 13.27 -3.76
C LEU A 332 18.24 12.25 -4.31
N TRP A 333 17.76 11.22 -5.01
CA TRP A 333 18.59 10.21 -5.66
C TRP A 333 19.46 10.78 -6.78
N VAL A 334 18.91 11.69 -7.61
CA VAL A 334 19.70 12.37 -8.64
C VAL A 334 20.86 13.16 -8.02
N HIS A 335 20.60 13.90 -6.95
CA HIS A 335 21.64 14.62 -6.21
C HIS A 335 22.64 13.66 -5.55
N ALA A 336 22.16 12.55 -4.99
CA ALA A 336 23.00 11.53 -4.36
C ALA A 336 24.00 10.91 -5.36
N ILE A 337 23.56 10.65 -6.59
CA ILE A 337 24.42 10.14 -7.67
C ILE A 337 25.50 11.16 -8.04
N GLN A 338 25.16 12.45 -8.08
CA GLN A 338 26.14 13.52 -8.38
C GLN A 338 27.20 13.66 -7.29
N LEU A 339 26.81 13.52 -6.02
CA LEU A 339 27.74 13.56 -4.88
C LEU A 339 28.67 12.35 -4.85
N GLY A 340 28.16 11.17 -5.21
CA GLY A 340 28.93 9.92 -5.21
C GLY A 340 29.41 9.49 -3.81
N GLY A 341 30.09 8.33 -3.74
CA GLY A 341 30.68 7.81 -2.50
C GLY A 341 29.69 7.74 -1.32
N VAL A 342 30.01 8.43 -0.23
CA VAL A 342 29.16 8.51 0.99
C VAL A 342 27.82 9.21 0.70
N GLY A 343 27.80 10.14 -0.27
CA GLY A 343 26.61 10.91 -0.68
C GLY A 343 25.49 10.04 -1.25
N LEU A 344 25.77 8.80 -1.67
CA LEU A 344 24.74 7.84 -2.11
C LEU A 344 23.73 7.51 -1.01
N GLY A 345 24.09 7.66 0.27
CA GLY A 345 23.19 7.47 1.41
C GLY A 345 22.19 8.60 1.64
N LEU A 346 22.27 9.72 0.90
CA LEU A 346 21.49 10.93 1.15
C LEU A 346 19.96 10.73 1.21
N PRO A 347 19.30 9.99 0.29
CA PRO A 347 17.86 9.76 0.39
C PRO A 347 17.47 9.04 1.69
N TYR A 348 18.33 8.15 2.18
CA TYR A 348 18.11 7.40 3.43
C TYR A 348 18.35 8.26 4.68
N PHE A 349 19.33 9.17 4.65
CA PHE A 349 19.50 10.16 5.73
C PHE A 349 18.28 11.09 5.84
N ILE A 350 17.79 11.62 4.71
CA ILE A 350 16.60 12.47 4.70
C ILE A 350 15.37 11.69 5.16
N SER A 351 15.22 10.43 4.74
CA SER A 351 14.16 9.54 5.23
C SER A 351 14.23 9.37 6.75
N GLY A 352 15.43 9.18 7.31
CA GLY A 352 15.66 9.15 8.76
C GLY A 352 15.21 10.43 9.46
N SER A 353 15.53 11.59 8.91
CA SER A 353 15.08 12.89 9.44
C SER A 353 13.55 13.04 9.39
N ILE A 354 12.90 12.57 8.32
CA ILE A 354 11.44 12.58 8.20
C ILE A 354 10.80 11.63 9.23
N TYR A 355 11.37 10.44 9.46
CA TYR A 355 10.90 9.55 10.51
C TYR A 355 11.10 10.14 11.91
N LEU A 356 12.22 10.82 12.17
CA LEU A 356 12.44 11.55 13.44
C LEU A 356 11.39 12.65 13.64
N MET A 357 11.05 13.39 12.58
CA MET A 357 9.95 14.35 12.63
C MET A 357 8.62 13.66 12.93
N ALA A 358 8.36 12.49 12.36
CA ALA A 358 7.16 11.70 12.67
C ALA A 358 7.11 11.28 14.16
N ILE A 359 8.24 10.87 14.76
CA ILE A 359 8.33 10.58 16.20
C ILE A 359 7.99 11.83 17.01
N PHE A 360 8.58 12.98 16.66
CA PHE A 360 8.34 14.23 17.37
C PHE A 360 6.87 14.67 17.28
N VAL A 361 6.24 14.52 16.12
CA VAL A 361 4.81 14.80 15.93
C VAL A 361 3.97 13.86 16.80
N VAL A 362 4.26 12.55 16.79
CA VAL A 362 3.54 11.57 17.62
C VAL A 362 3.69 11.91 19.10
N ALA A 363 4.88 12.33 19.56
CA ALA A 363 5.13 12.73 20.94
C ALA A 363 4.29 13.93 21.41
N ARG A 364 3.69 14.69 20.50
CA ARG A 364 2.76 15.80 20.81
C ARG A 364 1.31 15.34 21.01
N LEU A 365 1.00 14.06 20.78
CA LEU A 365 -0.32 13.49 20.99
C LEU A 365 -0.67 13.55 22.48
N LYS A 366 -1.79 14.19 22.83
CA LYS A 366 -2.30 14.22 24.20
C LYS A 366 -3.07 12.93 24.44
N ILE A 367 -2.50 12.02 25.23
CA ILE A 367 -3.14 10.75 25.66
C ILE A 367 -4.09 11.02 26.82
#